data_AF-A0A397AJP3-F1
#
_entry.id   AF-A0A397AJP3-F1
#
_cell.length_a   1.000
_cell.length_b   1.000
_cell.length_c   1.000
_cell.angle_alpha   90.00
_cell.angle_beta   90.00
_cell.angle_gamma   90.00
#
_symmetry.space_group_name_H-M   'P 1'
#
loop_
_entity.id
_entity.type
_entity.pdbx_description
1 polymer ?
#
loop_
_entity_poly.entity_id
_entity_poly.type
_entity_poly.pdbx_seq_one_letter_code
_entity_poly.pdbx_strand_id
1 'polypeptide(L)'
;MGCPALAHVNVSHCVKLTDLSLRAVADGCIRLGLLDISGCPRMSDIGLRYLSVHCRDLHTLGLRSTILISDGLSLGRENAQGLAALSHGCKRLQHLDLTKCIRVDDAACKQIGRGFHDLRTLILFGCSSVSSPGVRDVSRQCHKLTLLDLSHCRLVDDAALVAMGGSDGGMPLLQSLRLRECEKVTTAGIQQLCKGCIYIRTLDLAGCHRLDDMALLAICDHLTELQHLWLAGLHSITIIGVSWLADRCINLMELDVTNSAISYMALKPLRAAWKYGDLREHGKVRGIVPKYRAMDMMFLDHYGTCWKAAIRIQCLYRAKVARRDAARRREQALVHWAASKMQSVFRGRQARQYAAVQRMLRRRQHDAATRIQVGLSYEYNPYPIRIQDLMIQPSFSSSPSFQASYRAHVARTLAERLRKQRDRDRYVRMVIRVQAAWRRKKARDVFNSKRLLKQAWEARRQMAAAVLQRAFRAYGWRNRNSLFSTALKAKKAEQQAAANKLQTLYRGRAARLEAQQKRQALKLFERKKEHAAMCLQRVIRRRRENRLHQRRLDEDAAARSAATKIQRRFRRRQDMLSYQLMKIGREFQLRTDAALRLQAAWRRKQ
;
A
#
# COMPACT_ATOMS: atom_id res chain seq x y z
N MET A 1 43.48 -0.66 26.31
CA MET A 1 42.63 0.54 26.23
C MET A 1 42.25 0.78 24.78
N GLY A 2 41.01 1.14 24.48
CA GLY A 2 40.51 1.35 23.12
C GLY A 2 39.13 1.99 23.11
N CYS A 3 38.57 2.22 21.93
CA CYS A 3 37.27 2.87 21.74
C CYS A 3 36.21 1.88 21.23
N PRO A 4 35.70 0.94 22.05
CA PRO A 4 34.87 -0.17 21.58
C PRO A 4 33.50 0.26 21.01
N ALA A 5 33.07 1.49 21.27
CA ALA A 5 31.85 2.08 20.69
C ALA A 5 32.08 2.75 19.31
N LEU A 6 33.32 2.82 18.81
CA LEU A 6 33.66 3.54 17.58
C LEU A 6 33.22 2.75 16.34
N ALA A 7 32.09 3.15 15.76
CA ALA A 7 31.47 2.47 14.62
C ALA A 7 31.95 2.97 13.25
N HIS A 8 32.55 4.16 13.17
CA HIS A 8 33.01 4.77 11.92
C HIS A 8 34.43 5.33 12.10
N VAL A 9 35.36 4.94 11.22
CA VAL A 9 36.73 5.45 11.17
C VAL A 9 37.06 5.84 9.73
N ASN A 10 37.48 7.09 9.53
CA ASN A 10 38.13 7.50 8.29
C ASN A 10 39.54 7.97 8.63
N VAL A 11 40.53 7.30 8.03
CA VAL A 11 41.96 7.65 8.10
C VAL A 11 42.55 7.73 6.69
N SER A 12 41.72 8.10 5.71
CA SER A 12 42.18 8.28 4.33
C SER A 12 43.33 9.29 4.23
N HIS A 13 44.21 9.05 3.27
CA HIS A 13 45.43 9.83 3.00
C HIS A 13 46.41 9.97 4.19
N CYS A 14 46.23 9.22 5.28
CA CYS A 14 47.14 9.23 6.43
C CYS A 14 48.39 8.36 6.18
N VAL A 15 49.23 8.78 5.23
CA VAL A 15 50.35 8.01 4.64
C VAL A 15 51.42 7.44 5.60
N LYS A 16 51.42 7.87 6.88
CA LYS A 16 52.32 7.34 7.92
C LYS A 16 51.78 6.06 8.60
N LEU A 17 50.48 5.78 8.53
CA LEU A 17 49.85 4.61 9.16
C LEU A 17 50.24 3.31 8.45
N THR A 18 50.19 2.19 9.19
CA THR A 18 50.65 0.87 8.74
C THR A 18 49.70 -0.24 9.18
N ASP A 19 50.02 -1.50 8.86
CA ASP A 19 49.26 -2.67 9.35
C ASP A 19 49.21 -2.79 10.87
N LEU A 20 50.18 -2.24 11.60
CA LEU A 20 50.12 -2.12 13.07
C LEU A 20 49.02 -1.16 13.53
N SER A 21 48.74 -0.11 12.76
CA SER A 21 47.62 0.81 13.00
C SER A 21 46.28 0.10 12.75
N LEU A 22 46.18 -0.72 11.71
CA LEU A 22 44.98 -1.53 11.45
C LEU A 22 44.76 -2.60 12.51
N ARG A 23 45.82 -3.21 13.04
CA ARG A 23 45.74 -4.10 14.20
C ARG A 23 45.20 -3.37 15.44
N ALA A 24 45.75 -2.21 15.78
CA ALA A 24 45.27 -1.42 16.93
C ALA A 24 43.80 -1.00 16.79
N VAL A 25 43.33 -0.72 15.56
CA VAL A 25 41.91 -0.48 15.26
C VAL A 25 41.08 -1.77 15.41
N ALA A 26 41.55 -2.91 14.91
CA ALA A 26 40.85 -4.19 15.03
C ALA A 26 40.68 -4.63 16.49
N ASP A 27 41.79 -4.60 17.25
CA ASP A 27 41.85 -5.00 18.66
C ASP A 27 41.07 -4.02 19.57
N GLY A 28 40.96 -2.74 19.17
CA GLY A 28 40.34 -1.67 19.97
C GLY A 28 38.90 -1.25 19.60
N CYS A 29 38.44 -1.51 18.38
CA CYS A 29 37.18 -1.00 17.81
C CYS A 29 36.26 -2.14 17.32
N ILE A 30 35.91 -3.05 18.22
CA ILE A 30 35.14 -4.28 17.89
C ILE A 30 33.76 -4.05 17.25
N ARG A 31 33.20 -2.84 17.32
CA ARG A 31 31.89 -2.47 16.71
C ARG A 31 32.02 -1.67 15.41
N LEU A 32 33.18 -1.68 14.76
CA LEU A 32 33.47 -0.94 13.55
C LEU A 32 32.58 -1.40 12.37
N GLY A 33 31.67 -0.52 11.93
CA GLY A 33 30.80 -0.71 10.77
C GLY A 33 31.34 -0.07 9.48
N LEU A 34 32.07 1.05 9.59
CA LEU A 34 32.72 1.72 8.46
C LEU A 34 34.21 1.94 8.74
N LEU A 35 35.04 1.51 7.81
CA LEU A 35 36.46 1.89 7.75
C LEU A 35 36.78 2.46 6.36
N ASP A 36 37.45 3.61 6.31
CA ASP A 36 38.05 4.14 5.10
C ASP A 36 39.54 4.40 5.33
N ILE A 37 40.37 3.71 4.55
CA ILE A 37 41.84 3.76 4.56
C ILE A 37 42.39 4.14 3.18
N SER A 38 41.53 4.69 2.31
CA SER A 38 41.88 5.13 0.97
C SER A 38 43.13 6.02 0.95
N GLY A 39 44.07 5.75 0.05
CA GLY A 39 45.32 6.52 -0.05
C GLY A 39 46.34 6.26 1.05
N CYS A 40 46.24 5.16 1.81
CA CYS A 40 47.28 4.71 2.74
C CYS A 40 48.21 3.66 2.08
N PRO A 41 49.35 4.05 1.47
CA PRO A 41 50.18 3.14 0.67
C PRO A 41 50.99 2.12 1.49
N ARG A 42 51.00 2.24 2.83
CA ARG A 42 51.72 1.38 3.77
C ARG A 42 50.81 0.38 4.52
N MET A 43 49.53 0.31 4.15
CA MET A 43 48.61 -0.71 4.62
C MET A 43 48.48 -1.81 3.57
N SER A 44 48.47 -3.07 4.01
CA SER A 44 48.50 -4.26 3.18
C SER A 44 47.46 -5.29 3.59
N ASP A 45 47.47 -6.42 2.89
CA ASP A 45 46.69 -7.61 3.21
C ASP A 45 46.88 -8.12 4.65
N ILE A 46 48.03 -7.86 5.27
CA ILE A 46 48.29 -8.21 6.68
C ILE A 46 47.36 -7.42 7.62
N GLY A 47 47.16 -6.12 7.37
CA GLY A 47 46.23 -5.28 8.12
C GLY A 47 44.77 -5.71 7.93
N LEU A 48 44.40 -6.11 6.71
CA LEU A 48 43.06 -6.63 6.41
C LEU A 48 42.76 -7.94 7.17
N ARG A 49 43.77 -8.80 7.37
CA ARG A 49 43.63 -10.02 8.16
C ARG A 49 43.29 -9.71 9.63
N TYR A 50 43.93 -8.72 10.25
CA TYR A 50 43.59 -8.33 11.63
C TYR A 50 42.14 -7.82 11.76
N LEU A 51 41.69 -7.00 10.81
CA LEU A 51 40.29 -6.53 10.75
C LEU A 51 39.31 -7.70 10.63
N SER A 52 39.61 -8.71 9.81
CA SER A 52 38.70 -9.84 9.55
C SER A 52 38.36 -10.67 10.79
N VAL A 53 39.26 -10.75 11.77
CA VAL A 53 39.05 -11.54 13.00
C VAL A 53 38.06 -10.86 13.95
N HIS A 54 38.18 -9.54 14.08
CA HIS A 54 37.53 -8.73 15.13
C HIS A 54 36.35 -7.88 14.62
N CYS A 55 36.47 -7.22 13.46
CA CYS A 55 35.48 -6.26 12.94
C CYS A 55 34.37 -6.95 12.12
N ARG A 56 33.58 -7.81 12.76
CA ARG A 56 32.55 -8.64 12.09
C ARG A 56 31.31 -7.87 11.62
N ASP A 57 31.05 -6.71 12.22
CA ASP A 57 29.94 -5.82 11.85
C ASP A 57 30.27 -4.85 10.69
N LEU A 58 31.47 -4.95 10.11
CA LEU A 58 31.93 -4.09 9.01
C LEU A 58 31.02 -4.20 7.78
N HIS A 59 30.33 -3.10 7.47
CA HIS A 59 29.40 -2.97 6.35
C HIS A 59 29.94 -2.06 5.22
N THR A 60 30.94 -1.22 5.49
CA THR A 60 31.56 -0.32 4.50
C THR A 60 33.08 -0.35 4.64
N LEU A 61 33.79 -0.61 3.54
CA LEU A 61 35.25 -0.61 3.50
C LEU A 61 35.77 0.18 2.27
N GLY A 62 36.51 1.26 2.52
CA GLY A 62 37.17 2.09 1.51
C GLY A 62 38.67 1.78 1.42
N LEU A 63 39.11 1.28 0.26
CA LEU A 63 40.48 0.83 -0.04
C LEU A 63 41.05 1.55 -1.29
N ARG A 64 40.54 2.73 -1.65
CA ARG A 64 40.94 3.39 -2.91
C ARG A 64 42.45 3.67 -2.92
N SER A 65 43.14 3.27 -3.99
CA SER A 65 44.58 3.43 -4.19
C SER A 65 45.48 2.78 -3.12
N THR A 66 45.01 1.79 -2.35
CA THR A 66 45.86 1.04 -1.41
C THR A 66 46.67 -0.03 -2.15
N ILE A 67 47.74 0.40 -2.82
CA ILE A 67 48.51 -0.40 -3.80
C ILE A 67 49.09 -1.73 -3.29
N LEU A 68 49.21 -1.93 -1.97
CA LEU A 68 49.73 -3.18 -1.40
C LEU A 68 48.67 -4.26 -1.17
N ILE A 69 47.37 -3.93 -1.27
CA ILE A 69 46.28 -4.89 -1.09
C ILE A 69 46.09 -5.72 -2.36
N SER A 70 45.87 -7.03 -2.19
CA SER A 70 45.79 -8.04 -3.24
C SER A 70 44.96 -9.25 -2.79
N ASP A 71 45.00 -10.35 -3.55
CA ASP A 71 44.47 -11.65 -3.11
C ASP A 71 45.58 -12.62 -2.64
N GLY A 72 46.84 -12.28 -2.89
CA GLY A 72 48.04 -13.06 -2.56
C GLY A 72 48.30 -14.33 -3.38
N LEU A 73 47.32 -14.86 -4.11
CA LEU A 73 47.45 -16.14 -4.83
C LEU A 73 48.38 -15.98 -6.04
N SER A 74 48.21 -14.90 -6.81
CA SER A 74 49.05 -14.54 -7.97
C SER A 74 50.51 -14.20 -7.62
N LEU A 75 50.91 -14.35 -6.34
CA LEU A 75 52.25 -14.04 -5.82
C LEU A 75 52.85 -15.17 -4.97
N GLY A 76 52.14 -16.29 -4.77
CA GLY A 76 52.61 -17.41 -3.95
C GLY A 76 52.82 -17.08 -2.46
N ARG A 77 52.16 -16.04 -1.93
CA ARG A 77 52.35 -15.56 -0.55
C ARG A 77 51.08 -15.75 0.28
N GLU A 78 51.07 -16.77 1.14
CA GLU A 78 49.96 -17.06 2.07
C GLU A 78 49.53 -15.83 2.90
N ASN A 79 50.50 -15.01 3.30
CA ASN A 79 50.25 -13.82 4.11
C ASN A 79 49.56 -12.66 3.35
N ALA A 80 49.46 -12.72 2.01
CA ALA A 80 48.87 -11.68 1.18
C ALA A 80 47.36 -11.92 0.86
N GLN A 81 46.71 -12.87 1.52
CA GLN A 81 45.29 -13.21 1.30
C GLN A 81 44.31 -12.28 2.03
N GLY A 82 44.48 -10.96 1.91
CA GLY A 82 43.76 -9.95 2.70
C GLY A 82 42.26 -9.92 2.40
N LEU A 83 41.90 -9.83 1.12
CA LEU A 83 40.50 -9.89 0.67
C LEU A 83 39.85 -11.25 0.97
N ALA A 84 40.59 -12.36 0.93
CA ALA A 84 40.07 -13.68 1.29
C ALA A 84 39.76 -13.79 2.80
N ALA A 85 40.62 -13.24 3.67
CA ALA A 85 40.36 -13.24 5.10
C ALA A 85 39.12 -12.40 5.45
N LEU A 86 38.99 -11.20 4.88
CA LEU A 86 37.77 -10.39 4.99
C LEU A 86 36.53 -11.13 4.47
N SER A 87 36.65 -11.88 3.37
CA SER A 87 35.53 -12.64 2.80
C SER A 87 35.02 -13.75 3.73
N HIS A 88 35.85 -14.22 4.67
CA HIS A 88 35.44 -15.16 5.72
C HIS A 88 34.89 -14.44 6.97
N GLY A 89 35.54 -13.37 7.43
CA GLY A 89 35.18 -12.68 8.69
C GLY A 89 34.06 -11.64 8.59
N CYS A 90 34.09 -10.78 7.56
CA CYS A 90 33.24 -9.59 7.44
C CYS A 90 32.01 -9.85 6.55
N LYS A 91 31.20 -10.86 6.90
CA LYS A 91 30.05 -11.32 6.09
C LYS A 91 28.95 -10.26 5.88
N ARG A 92 28.95 -9.15 6.62
CA ARG A 92 27.95 -8.06 6.56
C ARG A 92 28.32 -6.93 5.59
N LEU A 93 29.41 -7.07 4.83
CA LEU A 93 29.92 -6.03 3.93
C LEU A 93 28.91 -5.70 2.82
N GLN A 94 28.49 -4.44 2.77
CA GLN A 94 27.52 -3.89 1.81
C GLN A 94 28.17 -2.93 0.81
N HIS A 95 29.27 -2.27 1.16
CA HIS A 95 29.98 -1.35 0.28
C HIS A 95 31.49 -1.61 0.31
N LEU A 96 32.09 -1.82 -0.87
CA LEU A 96 33.52 -2.06 -1.07
C LEU A 96 34.04 -1.18 -2.22
N ASP A 97 34.95 -0.26 -1.92
CA ASP A 97 35.66 0.55 -2.92
C ASP A 97 37.11 0.11 -3.05
N LEU A 98 37.45 -0.49 -4.19
CA LEU A 98 38.78 -0.94 -4.59
C LEU A 98 39.38 -0.08 -5.72
N THR A 99 38.84 1.11 -5.97
CA THR A 99 39.31 2.05 -7.02
C THR A 99 40.85 2.12 -7.08
N LYS A 100 41.43 1.84 -8.26
CA LYS A 100 42.87 1.84 -8.55
C LYS A 100 43.72 0.86 -7.71
N CYS A 101 43.13 -0.19 -7.15
CA CYS A 101 43.89 -1.32 -6.59
C CYS A 101 44.40 -2.23 -7.72
N ILE A 102 45.48 -1.83 -8.38
CA ILE A 102 46.03 -2.50 -9.59
C ILE A 102 46.44 -3.98 -9.41
N ARG A 103 46.49 -4.48 -8.17
CA ARG A 103 46.79 -5.89 -7.81
C ARG A 103 45.53 -6.71 -7.50
N VAL A 104 44.34 -6.17 -7.74
CA VAL A 104 43.05 -6.88 -7.69
C VAL A 104 42.80 -7.51 -9.05
N ASP A 105 42.59 -8.82 -9.08
CA ASP A 105 42.39 -9.64 -10.27
C ASP A 105 41.11 -10.49 -10.17
N ASP A 106 40.93 -11.45 -11.09
CA ASP A 106 39.79 -12.36 -11.09
C ASP A 106 39.73 -13.28 -9.86
N ALA A 107 40.88 -13.62 -9.26
CA ALA A 107 40.93 -14.44 -8.06
C ALA A 107 40.50 -13.63 -6.82
N ALA A 108 40.86 -12.34 -6.74
CA ALA A 108 40.27 -11.39 -5.79
C ALA A 108 38.74 -11.31 -5.93
N CYS A 109 38.23 -11.14 -7.15
CA CYS A 109 36.78 -11.12 -7.44
C CYS A 109 36.06 -12.41 -7.03
N LYS A 110 36.71 -13.56 -7.21
CA LYS A 110 36.21 -14.87 -6.76
C LYS A 110 36.12 -14.98 -5.23
N GLN A 111 37.03 -14.37 -4.48
CA GLN A 111 36.90 -14.27 -3.01
C GLN A 111 35.77 -13.33 -2.59
N ILE A 112 35.59 -12.20 -3.29
CA ILE A 112 34.49 -11.26 -3.08
C ILE A 112 33.14 -11.98 -3.22
N GLY A 113 32.93 -12.73 -4.31
CA GLY A 113 31.72 -13.51 -4.54
C GLY A 113 31.46 -14.60 -3.48
N ARG A 114 32.52 -15.24 -2.98
CA ARG A 114 32.43 -16.28 -1.92
C ARG A 114 32.14 -15.72 -0.51
N GLY A 115 32.31 -14.43 -0.29
CA GLY A 115 32.20 -13.82 1.04
C GLY A 115 31.01 -12.90 1.23
N PHE A 116 30.83 -11.95 0.30
CA PHE A 116 30.04 -10.75 0.53
C PHE A 116 28.65 -10.86 -0.12
N HIS A 117 27.86 -11.86 0.27
CA HIS A 117 26.51 -12.07 -0.27
C HIS A 117 25.51 -10.93 0.04
N ASP A 118 25.86 -10.02 0.96
CA ASP A 118 25.13 -8.79 1.29
C ASP A 118 25.59 -7.56 0.48
N LEU A 119 26.59 -7.69 -0.41
CA LEU A 119 27.19 -6.57 -1.13
C LEU A 119 26.17 -5.83 -2.02
N ARG A 120 26.11 -4.52 -1.87
CA ARG A 120 25.25 -3.57 -2.61
C ARG A 120 26.05 -2.68 -3.56
N THR A 121 27.30 -2.38 -3.22
CA THR A 121 28.18 -1.48 -3.96
C THR A 121 29.56 -2.11 -4.09
N LEU A 122 30.00 -2.31 -5.33
CA LEU A 122 31.36 -2.74 -5.66
C LEU A 122 31.94 -1.77 -6.67
N ILE A 123 33.06 -1.13 -6.32
CA ILE A 123 33.78 -0.20 -7.20
C ILE A 123 35.15 -0.79 -7.49
N LEU A 124 35.38 -1.14 -8.75
CA LEU A 124 36.62 -1.72 -9.30
C LEU A 124 37.26 -0.77 -10.33
N PHE A 125 36.90 0.52 -10.32
CA PHE A 125 37.42 1.54 -11.23
C PHE A 125 38.95 1.44 -11.36
N GLY A 126 39.47 1.20 -12.57
CA GLY A 126 40.91 1.11 -12.84
C GLY A 126 41.60 -0.15 -12.30
N CYS A 127 40.88 -1.21 -11.92
CA CYS A 127 41.45 -2.52 -11.62
C CYS A 127 41.72 -3.28 -12.93
N SER A 128 42.76 -2.89 -13.65
CA SER A 128 43.08 -3.35 -15.01
C SER A 128 43.24 -4.87 -15.17
N SER A 129 43.49 -5.59 -14.07
CA SER A 129 43.71 -7.04 -14.03
C SER A 129 42.40 -7.84 -13.82
N VAL A 130 41.25 -7.18 -13.63
CA VAL A 130 39.93 -7.81 -13.56
C VAL A 130 39.36 -8.02 -14.97
N SER A 131 38.85 -9.22 -15.23
CA SER A 131 38.27 -9.63 -16.51
C SER A 131 36.96 -10.41 -16.33
N SER A 132 36.40 -10.91 -17.43
CA SER A 132 35.04 -11.49 -17.43
C SER A 132 34.82 -12.71 -16.51
N PRO A 133 35.78 -13.61 -16.27
CA PRO A 133 35.68 -14.65 -15.23
C PRO A 133 35.50 -14.11 -13.81
N GLY A 134 36.22 -13.05 -13.41
CA GLY A 134 36.07 -12.45 -12.09
C GLY A 134 34.71 -11.79 -11.89
N VAL A 135 34.26 -11.01 -12.87
CA VAL A 135 32.92 -10.38 -12.85
C VAL A 135 31.81 -11.45 -12.80
N ARG A 136 31.99 -12.57 -13.50
CA ARG A 136 31.07 -13.72 -13.49
C ARG A 136 31.00 -14.41 -12.12
N ASP A 137 32.12 -14.58 -11.43
CA ASP A 137 32.10 -15.20 -10.08
C ASP A 137 31.54 -14.25 -9.01
N VAL A 138 31.59 -12.93 -9.23
CA VAL A 138 30.83 -11.94 -8.43
C VAL A 138 29.32 -12.01 -8.74
N SER A 139 28.91 -11.96 -10.01
CA SER A 139 27.48 -11.89 -10.38
C SER A 139 26.69 -13.10 -9.89
N ARG A 140 27.30 -14.29 -9.97
CA ARG A 140 26.80 -15.59 -9.50
C ARG A 140 26.47 -15.68 -8.01
N GLN A 141 26.87 -14.70 -7.18
CA GLN A 141 26.75 -14.78 -5.72
C GLN A 141 26.28 -13.47 -5.06
N CYS A 142 26.56 -12.31 -5.68
CA CYS A 142 26.26 -10.99 -5.14
C CYS A 142 24.91 -10.46 -5.67
N HIS A 143 23.84 -11.25 -5.60
CA HIS A 143 22.52 -10.90 -6.19
C HIS A 143 21.84 -9.65 -5.58
N LYS A 144 22.38 -9.10 -4.48
CA LYS A 144 21.95 -7.85 -3.83
C LYS A 144 22.67 -6.60 -4.35
N LEU A 145 23.58 -6.75 -5.31
CA LEU A 145 24.36 -5.64 -5.85
C LEU A 145 23.45 -4.64 -6.59
N THR A 146 23.52 -3.37 -6.18
CA THR A 146 22.77 -2.25 -6.76
C THR A 146 23.67 -1.30 -7.55
N LEU A 147 24.97 -1.23 -7.25
CA LEU A 147 25.98 -0.47 -7.99
C LEU A 147 27.20 -1.34 -8.28
N LEU A 148 27.58 -1.42 -9.56
CA LEU A 148 28.84 -1.98 -10.02
C LEU A 148 29.58 -0.96 -10.89
N ASP A 149 30.84 -0.67 -10.56
CA ASP A 149 31.71 0.16 -11.38
C ASP A 149 32.91 -0.66 -11.85
N LEU A 150 32.99 -0.91 -13.16
CA LEU A 150 34.07 -1.61 -13.85
C LEU A 150 34.83 -0.66 -14.79
N SER A 151 34.72 0.66 -14.61
CA SER A 151 35.35 1.62 -15.52
C SER A 151 36.86 1.40 -15.63
N HIS A 152 37.40 1.47 -16.84
CA HIS A 152 38.78 1.14 -17.23
C HIS A 152 39.23 -0.32 -16.97
N CYS A 153 38.31 -1.26 -16.68
CA CYS A 153 38.63 -2.69 -16.63
C CYS A 153 38.68 -3.29 -18.04
N ARG A 154 39.67 -2.88 -18.84
CA ARG A 154 39.84 -3.19 -20.28
C ARG A 154 39.83 -4.68 -20.67
N LEU A 155 39.94 -5.59 -19.70
CA LEU A 155 39.86 -7.03 -19.95
C LEU A 155 38.41 -7.58 -19.88
N VAL A 156 37.44 -6.80 -19.39
CA VAL A 156 36.01 -7.14 -19.36
C VAL A 156 35.40 -7.06 -20.75
N ASP A 157 34.65 -8.09 -21.12
CA ASP A 157 33.96 -8.27 -22.41
C ASP A 157 32.51 -8.74 -22.24
N ASP A 158 31.84 -9.06 -23.34
CA ASP A 158 30.44 -9.52 -23.37
C ASP A 158 30.18 -10.77 -22.50
N ALA A 159 31.19 -11.60 -22.25
CA ALA A 159 31.04 -12.78 -21.41
C ALA A 159 30.80 -12.43 -19.93
N ALA A 160 31.18 -11.22 -19.48
CA ALA A 160 30.74 -10.65 -18.22
C ALA A 160 29.28 -10.21 -18.28
N LEU A 161 28.89 -9.46 -19.31
CA LEU A 161 27.54 -8.92 -19.46
C LEU A 161 26.47 -10.03 -19.52
N VAL A 162 26.77 -11.13 -20.22
CA VAL A 162 25.97 -12.36 -20.21
C VAL A 162 25.86 -12.98 -18.81
N ALA A 163 26.92 -12.95 -18.01
CA ALA A 163 26.90 -13.44 -16.63
C ALA A 163 26.16 -12.51 -15.66
N MET A 164 26.02 -11.22 -15.98
CA MET A 164 25.25 -10.26 -15.19
C MET A 164 23.75 -10.32 -15.53
N GLY A 165 23.40 -10.46 -16.81
CA GLY A 165 22.01 -10.56 -17.30
C GLY A 165 21.41 -11.98 -17.31
N GLY A 166 22.17 -13.02 -16.98
CA GLY A 166 21.69 -14.41 -16.99
C GLY A 166 20.59 -14.70 -15.96
N SER A 167 19.62 -15.55 -16.33
CA SER A 167 18.54 -15.98 -15.41
C SER A 167 19.06 -16.73 -14.20
N ASP A 168 20.03 -17.62 -14.42
CA ASP A 168 20.50 -18.60 -13.45
C ASP A 168 21.74 -18.05 -12.73
N GLY A 169 21.52 -16.98 -11.97
CA GLY A 169 22.55 -16.35 -11.13
C GLY A 169 23.10 -15.01 -11.64
N GLY A 170 22.29 -14.20 -12.34
CA GLY A 170 22.63 -12.80 -12.64
C GLY A 170 22.48 -11.85 -11.45
N MET A 171 22.49 -10.54 -11.73
CA MET A 171 22.31 -9.46 -10.74
C MET A 171 20.99 -8.70 -10.98
N PRO A 172 19.84 -9.26 -10.56
CA PRO A 172 18.51 -8.71 -10.87
C PRO A 172 18.18 -7.42 -10.13
N LEU A 173 19.00 -6.98 -9.15
CA LEU A 173 18.78 -5.75 -8.39
C LEU A 173 19.72 -4.60 -8.80
N LEU A 174 20.48 -4.77 -9.88
CA LEU A 174 21.44 -3.78 -10.38
C LEU A 174 20.74 -2.51 -10.86
N GLN A 175 21.10 -1.35 -10.29
CA GLN A 175 20.52 -0.04 -10.61
C GLN A 175 21.53 0.90 -11.26
N SER A 176 22.82 0.74 -10.95
CA SER A 176 23.91 1.48 -11.58
C SER A 176 25.00 0.53 -12.06
N LEU A 177 25.36 0.64 -13.34
CA LEU A 177 26.47 -0.07 -13.95
C LEU A 177 27.34 0.94 -14.70
N ARG A 178 28.65 0.93 -14.46
CA ARG A 178 29.63 1.70 -15.23
C ARG A 178 30.62 0.77 -15.92
N LEU A 179 30.76 0.95 -17.23
CA LEU A 179 31.62 0.19 -18.13
C LEU A 179 32.52 1.14 -18.95
N ARG A 180 32.73 2.37 -18.48
CA ARG A 180 33.51 3.39 -19.20
C ARG A 180 34.88 2.83 -19.59
N GLU A 181 35.28 2.96 -20.85
CA GLU A 181 36.56 2.46 -21.40
C GLU A 181 36.72 0.93 -21.33
N CYS A 182 35.62 0.17 -21.27
CA CYS A 182 35.62 -1.29 -21.46
C CYS A 182 35.57 -1.65 -22.96
N GLU A 183 36.65 -1.32 -23.69
CA GLU A 183 36.79 -1.38 -25.16
C GLU A 183 36.43 -2.72 -25.84
N LYS A 184 36.29 -3.83 -25.09
CA LYS A 184 35.90 -5.15 -25.61
C LYS A 184 34.39 -5.43 -25.55
N VAL A 185 33.63 -4.62 -24.81
CA VAL A 185 32.16 -4.71 -24.75
C VAL A 185 31.55 -4.35 -26.10
N THR A 186 30.59 -5.15 -26.58
CA THR A 186 29.86 -4.94 -27.84
C THR A 186 28.35 -4.89 -27.59
N THR A 187 27.61 -4.53 -28.64
CA THR A 187 26.15 -4.55 -28.66
C THR A 187 25.57 -5.91 -28.24
N ALA A 188 26.24 -7.01 -28.58
CA ALA A 188 25.78 -8.35 -28.20
C ALA A 188 25.77 -8.55 -26.68
N GLY A 189 26.77 -8.04 -25.95
CA GLY A 189 26.77 -8.07 -24.49
C GLY A 189 25.66 -7.22 -23.87
N ILE A 190 25.47 -6.00 -24.37
CA ILE A 190 24.41 -5.09 -23.90
C ILE A 190 23.02 -5.71 -24.11
N GLN A 191 22.79 -6.36 -25.26
CA GLN A 191 21.54 -7.09 -25.54
C GLN A 191 21.24 -8.22 -24.56
N GLN A 192 22.25 -8.87 -23.97
CA GLN A 192 22.02 -9.93 -22.97
C GLN A 192 21.94 -9.37 -21.53
N LEU A 193 22.70 -8.33 -21.22
CA LEU A 193 22.60 -7.59 -19.95
C LEU A 193 21.16 -7.11 -19.70
N CYS A 194 20.59 -6.40 -20.68
CA CYS A 194 19.32 -5.70 -20.52
C CYS A 194 18.14 -6.65 -20.23
N LYS A 195 18.21 -7.91 -20.67
CA LYS A 195 17.17 -8.93 -20.42
C LYS A 195 17.04 -9.35 -18.95
N GLY A 196 18.13 -9.28 -18.19
CA GLY A 196 18.15 -9.64 -16.76
C GLY A 196 18.20 -8.44 -15.82
N CYS A 197 18.96 -7.40 -16.16
CA CYS A 197 19.18 -6.23 -15.31
C CYS A 197 18.17 -5.10 -15.60
N ILE A 198 16.88 -5.42 -15.62
CA ILE A 198 15.79 -4.50 -16.01
C ILE A 198 15.60 -3.26 -15.10
N TYR A 199 16.26 -3.22 -13.93
CA TYR A 199 16.16 -2.13 -12.97
C TYR A 199 17.30 -1.09 -13.08
N ILE A 200 18.14 -1.16 -14.11
CA ILE A 200 19.21 -0.17 -14.35
C ILE A 200 18.60 1.22 -14.61
N ARG A 201 19.02 2.17 -13.78
CA ARG A 201 18.71 3.61 -13.86
C ARG A 201 19.89 4.43 -14.34
N THR A 202 21.11 3.92 -14.17
CA THR A 202 22.35 4.67 -14.37
C THR A 202 23.34 3.79 -15.13
N LEU A 203 23.61 4.12 -16.39
CA LEU A 203 24.44 3.29 -17.29
C LEU A 203 25.53 4.13 -17.96
N ASP A 204 26.80 3.86 -17.66
CA ASP A 204 27.94 4.53 -18.30
C ASP A 204 28.60 3.58 -19.30
N LEU A 205 28.59 3.97 -20.58
CA LEU A 205 29.14 3.24 -21.72
C LEU A 205 30.18 4.08 -22.49
N ALA A 206 30.63 5.20 -21.93
CA ALA A 206 31.56 6.09 -22.62
C ALA A 206 32.88 5.38 -22.97
N GLY A 207 33.40 5.56 -24.19
CA GLY A 207 34.61 4.86 -24.66
C GLY A 207 34.42 3.38 -25.05
N CYS A 208 33.22 2.80 -24.93
CA CYS A 208 32.91 1.46 -25.45
C CYS A 208 32.72 1.48 -26.98
N HIS A 209 33.77 1.80 -27.74
CA HIS A 209 33.70 2.15 -29.17
C HIS A 209 33.11 1.06 -30.12
N ARG A 210 32.81 -0.15 -29.64
CA ARG A 210 32.16 -1.24 -30.40
C ARG A 210 30.63 -1.29 -30.21
N LEU A 211 30.03 -0.20 -29.74
CA LEU A 211 28.58 -0.04 -29.58
C LEU A 211 27.98 0.78 -30.73
N ASP A 212 26.85 0.30 -31.25
CA ASP A 212 26.05 0.90 -32.31
C ASP A 212 24.62 1.22 -31.84
N ASP A 213 23.77 1.73 -32.73
CA ASP A 213 22.37 2.01 -32.43
C ASP A 213 21.57 0.78 -31.95
N MET A 214 21.97 -0.44 -32.34
CA MET A 214 21.32 -1.68 -31.91
C MET A 214 21.59 -2.01 -30.43
N ALA A 215 22.58 -1.37 -29.78
CA ALA A 215 22.71 -1.36 -28.33
C ALA A 215 21.66 -0.45 -27.67
N LEU A 216 21.38 0.71 -28.27
CA LEU A 216 20.34 1.63 -27.78
C LEU A 216 18.94 1.03 -27.93
N LEU A 217 18.65 0.31 -29.02
CA LEU A 217 17.37 -0.41 -29.17
C LEU A 217 17.12 -1.39 -28.01
N ALA A 218 18.13 -2.16 -27.63
CA ALA A 218 18.04 -3.14 -26.54
C ALA A 218 17.89 -2.48 -25.15
N ILE A 219 18.44 -1.28 -24.98
CA ILE A 219 18.21 -0.43 -23.81
C ILE A 219 16.75 0.05 -23.79
N CYS A 220 16.22 0.50 -24.93
CA CYS A 220 14.85 1.03 -25.08
C CYS A 220 13.75 -0.02 -24.81
N ASP A 221 13.99 -1.28 -25.13
CA ASP A 221 13.01 -2.36 -24.95
C ASP A 221 12.95 -2.95 -23.53
N HIS A 222 13.93 -2.63 -22.67
CA HIS A 222 14.06 -3.26 -21.36
C HIS A 222 14.30 -2.29 -20.19
N LEU A 223 14.99 -1.17 -20.42
CA LEU A 223 15.39 -0.20 -19.38
C LEU A 223 14.50 1.05 -19.42
N THR A 224 13.19 0.88 -19.27
CA THR A 224 12.21 1.99 -19.32
C THR A 224 12.33 2.98 -18.14
N GLU A 225 12.95 2.54 -17.04
CA GLU A 225 13.24 3.37 -15.85
C GLU A 225 14.65 4.01 -15.88
N LEU A 226 15.31 4.03 -17.05
CA LEU A 226 16.63 4.66 -17.22
C LEU A 226 16.56 6.17 -16.99
N GLN A 227 17.53 6.69 -16.22
CA GLN A 227 17.59 8.07 -15.72
C GLN A 227 18.89 8.79 -16.11
N HIS A 228 20.01 8.07 -16.19
CA HIS A 228 21.30 8.60 -16.61
C HIS A 228 21.97 7.64 -17.60
N LEU A 229 22.37 8.14 -18.77
CA LEU A 229 23.06 7.38 -19.81
C LEU A 229 24.24 8.19 -20.37
N TRP A 230 25.46 7.66 -20.27
CA TRP A 230 26.65 8.29 -20.86
C TRP A 230 27.15 7.47 -22.06
N LEU A 231 27.17 8.10 -23.23
CA LEU A 231 27.55 7.55 -24.55
C LEU A 231 28.74 8.32 -25.15
N ALA A 232 29.55 8.99 -24.33
CA ALA A 232 30.62 9.84 -24.82
C ALA A 232 31.71 9.03 -25.56
N GLY A 233 32.20 9.54 -26.70
CA GLY A 233 33.17 8.85 -27.56
C GLY A 233 32.59 7.70 -28.41
N LEU A 234 31.27 7.51 -28.44
CA LEU A 234 30.63 6.47 -29.25
C LEU A 234 30.31 7.00 -30.64
N HIS A 235 31.19 6.68 -31.60
CA HIS A 235 31.12 7.20 -32.97
C HIS A 235 30.09 6.48 -33.87
N SER A 236 29.81 5.20 -33.59
CA SER A 236 28.87 4.36 -34.36
C SER A 236 27.40 4.48 -33.88
N ILE A 237 27.13 5.33 -32.89
CA ILE A 237 25.78 5.68 -32.45
C ILE A 237 25.35 6.94 -33.20
N THR A 238 24.13 6.92 -33.74
CA THR A 238 23.56 8.00 -34.55
C THR A 238 22.36 8.64 -33.84
N ILE A 239 21.77 9.67 -34.46
CA ILE A 239 20.52 10.23 -33.96
C ILE A 239 19.34 9.23 -34.03
N ILE A 240 19.43 8.18 -34.85
CA ILE A 240 18.37 7.17 -34.99
C ILE A 240 18.23 6.37 -33.68
N GLY A 241 19.32 5.81 -33.15
CA GLY A 241 19.30 5.13 -31.85
C GLY A 241 18.87 6.03 -30.69
N VAL A 242 19.24 7.31 -30.74
CA VAL A 242 18.81 8.31 -29.74
C VAL A 242 17.34 8.73 -29.91
N SER A 243 16.74 8.61 -31.10
CA SER A 243 15.30 8.79 -31.29
C SER A 243 14.48 7.69 -30.63
N TRP A 244 15.00 6.45 -30.58
CA TRP A 244 14.37 5.35 -29.85
C TRP A 244 14.39 5.59 -28.33
N LEU A 245 15.48 6.15 -27.79
CA LEU A 245 15.55 6.57 -26.39
C LEU A 245 14.54 7.67 -26.05
N ALA A 246 14.21 8.54 -27.01
CA ALA A 246 13.22 9.60 -26.83
C ALA A 246 11.78 9.06 -26.79
N ASP A 247 11.46 8.02 -27.57
CA ASP A 247 10.15 7.36 -27.54
C ASP A 247 9.94 6.52 -26.26
N ARG A 248 10.99 5.82 -25.79
CA ARG A 248 10.86 4.74 -24.79
C ARG A 248 11.38 5.09 -23.40
N CYS A 249 12.50 5.82 -23.30
CA CYS A 249 13.16 6.15 -22.04
C CYS A 249 12.77 7.58 -21.58
N ILE A 250 11.47 7.84 -21.44
CA ILE A 250 10.92 9.18 -21.10
C ILE A 250 11.35 9.72 -19.72
N ASN A 251 11.81 8.85 -18.82
CA ASN A 251 12.32 9.21 -17.49
C ASN A 251 13.79 9.65 -17.49
N LEU A 252 14.47 9.66 -18.65
CA LEU A 252 15.87 10.05 -18.76
C LEU A 252 16.06 11.53 -18.37
N MET A 253 16.96 11.76 -17.41
CA MET A 253 17.33 13.08 -16.90
C MET A 253 18.68 13.55 -17.47
N GLU A 254 19.57 12.60 -17.79
CA GLU A 254 20.93 12.85 -18.29
C GLU A 254 21.24 11.91 -19.47
N LEU A 255 21.70 12.51 -20.57
CA LEU A 255 22.17 11.83 -21.78
C LEU A 255 23.41 12.55 -22.30
N ASP A 256 24.58 12.00 -22.09
CA ASP A 256 25.85 12.55 -22.61
C ASP A 256 26.23 11.88 -23.94
N VAL A 257 26.37 12.68 -25.00
CA VAL A 257 26.82 12.23 -26.33
C VAL A 257 28.03 13.03 -26.82
N THR A 258 28.85 13.52 -25.87
CA THR A 258 30.10 14.24 -26.15
C THR A 258 31.06 13.39 -26.98
N ASN A 259 31.73 13.99 -27.97
CA ASN A 259 32.63 13.27 -28.89
C ASN A 259 31.96 12.07 -29.62
N SER A 260 30.65 12.13 -29.87
CA SER A 260 29.95 11.27 -30.83
C SER A 260 29.74 11.99 -32.17
N ALA A 261 29.25 11.26 -33.17
CA ALA A 261 28.80 11.83 -34.45
C ALA A 261 27.53 12.72 -34.32
N ILE A 262 26.87 12.75 -33.16
CA ILE A 262 25.60 13.45 -32.96
C ILE A 262 25.83 14.95 -32.75
N SER A 263 25.20 15.78 -33.59
CA SER A 263 25.18 17.23 -33.45
C SER A 263 24.07 17.70 -32.50
N TYR A 264 24.25 18.86 -31.86
CA TYR A 264 23.20 19.48 -31.05
C TYR A 264 21.94 19.80 -31.87
N MET A 265 22.08 20.16 -33.14
CA MET A 265 20.94 20.42 -34.03
C MET A 265 20.09 19.15 -34.26
N ALA A 266 20.71 17.96 -34.25
CA ALA A 266 20.00 16.68 -34.33
C ALA A 266 19.26 16.35 -33.02
N LEU A 267 19.80 16.73 -31.85
CA LEU A 267 19.13 16.56 -30.55
C LEU A 267 18.01 17.59 -30.27
N LYS A 268 18.07 18.77 -30.89
CA LYS A 268 17.17 19.91 -30.65
C LYS A 268 15.68 19.57 -30.76
N PRO A 269 15.21 18.74 -31.71
CA PRO A 269 13.83 18.25 -31.75
C PRO A 269 13.49 17.29 -30.61
N LEU A 270 14.41 16.36 -30.28
CA LEU A 270 14.17 15.30 -29.29
C LEU A 270 14.08 15.81 -27.84
N ARG A 271 14.59 17.01 -27.55
CA ARG A 271 14.52 17.69 -26.24
C ARG A 271 13.11 17.65 -25.60
N ALA A 272 12.04 17.66 -26.41
CA ALA A 272 10.67 17.66 -25.92
C ALA A 272 10.26 16.34 -25.20
N ALA A 273 10.91 15.22 -25.47
CA ALA A 273 10.60 13.93 -24.84
C ALA A 273 11.01 13.87 -23.36
N TRP A 274 12.18 14.41 -23.04
CA TRP A 274 12.80 14.27 -21.72
C TRP A 274 12.41 15.42 -20.78
N LYS A 275 11.21 15.32 -20.20
CA LYS A 275 10.61 16.31 -19.28
C LYS A 275 11.62 16.87 -18.26
N TYR A 276 12.41 15.99 -17.65
CA TYR A 276 13.30 16.30 -16.53
C TYR A 276 14.71 16.77 -16.93
N GLY A 277 15.05 16.74 -18.22
CA GLY A 277 16.37 17.13 -18.73
C GLY A 277 16.33 18.42 -19.55
N ASP A 278 17.44 19.15 -19.62
CA ASP A 278 17.65 20.30 -20.51
C ASP A 278 18.83 20.04 -21.45
N LEU A 279 18.66 20.42 -22.72
CA LEU A 279 19.70 20.30 -23.74
C LEU A 279 20.80 21.36 -23.55
N ARG A 280 22.07 20.94 -23.61
CA ARG A 280 23.25 21.83 -23.56
C ARG A 280 24.31 21.44 -24.60
N GLU A 281 25.07 22.45 -25.03
CA GLU A 281 26.26 22.32 -25.89
C GLU A 281 27.49 23.09 -25.36
N HIS A 282 27.35 23.87 -24.29
CA HIS A 282 28.44 24.71 -23.80
C HIS A 282 29.43 23.95 -22.88
N GLY A 283 30.70 23.93 -23.29
CA GLY A 283 31.81 23.40 -22.49
C GLY A 283 32.17 21.95 -22.84
N LYS A 284 32.45 21.14 -21.81
CA LYS A 284 32.91 19.74 -21.97
C LYS A 284 31.79 18.70 -22.15
N VAL A 285 30.52 19.12 -22.28
CA VAL A 285 29.37 18.20 -22.36
C VAL A 285 28.40 18.64 -23.45
N ARG A 286 28.13 17.76 -24.42
CA ARG A 286 27.05 17.86 -25.42
C ARG A 286 25.98 16.81 -25.10
N GLY A 287 24.75 17.25 -24.86
CA GLY A 287 23.64 16.33 -24.61
C GLY A 287 22.55 16.91 -23.72
N ILE A 288 21.79 16.01 -23.09
CA ILE A 288 20.77 16.35 -22.08
C ILE A 288 21.42 16.28 -20.70
N VAL A 289 21.20 17.29 -19.86
CA VAL A 289 21.61 17.28 -18.45
C VAL A 289 20.41 17.48 -17.53
N PRO A 290 20.46 17.02 -16.26
CA PRO A 290 19.32 17.17 -15.36
C PRO A 290 18.94 18.64 -15.14
N LYS A 291 17.63 18.94 -15.21
CA LYS A 291 17.08 20.21 -14.73
C LYS A 291 17.44 20.42 -13.25
N TYR A 292 17.45 21.68 -12.82
CA TYR A 292 17.49 21.99 -11.39
C TYR A 292 16.32 21.27 -10.70
N ARG A 293 16.64 20.44 -9.69
CA ARG A 293 15.68 19.58 -8.98
C ARG A 293 14.91 18.56 -9.85
N ALA A 294 15.50 18.08 -10.95
CA ALA A 294 14.93 17.00 -11.78
C ALA A 294 14.42 15.79 -10.97
N MET A 295 15.19 15.34 -9.98
CA MET A 295 14.79 14.23 -9.09
C MET A 295 13.57 14.58 -8.22
N ASP A 296 13.47 15.79 -7.68
CA ASP A 296 12.29 16.23 -6.91
C ASP A 296 11.06 16.27 -7.82
N MET A 297 11.19 16.76 -9.06
CA MET A 297 10.10 16.81 -10.04
C MET A 297 9.59 15.40 -10.36
N MET A 298 10.49 14.48 -10.71
CA MET A 298 10.16 13.08 -10.97
C MET A 298 9.54 12.38 -9.75
N PHE A 299 10.03 12.67 -8.54
CA PHE A 299 9.44 12.17 -7.30
C PHE A 299 8.02 12.72 -7.07
N LEU A 300 7.79 14.01 -7.31
CA LEU A 300 6.47 14.64 -7.19
C LEU A 300 5.46 14.08 -8.21
N ASP A 301 5.88 13.88 -9.47
CA ASP A 301 5.04 13.21 -10.48
C ASP A 301 4.70 11.78 -10.07
N HIS A 302 5.71 10.98 -9.67
CA HIS A 302 5.51 9.59 -9.21
C HIS A 302 4.56 9.54 -8.00
N TYR A 303 4.84 10.33 -6.95
CA TYR A 303 3.98 10.44 -5.77
C TYR A 303 2.55 10.89 -6.14
N GLY A 304 2.41 11.81 -7.09
CA GLY A 304 1.13 12.22 -7.65
C GLY A 304 0.35 11.07 -8.30
N THR A 305 1.01 10.16 -9.02
CA THR A 305 0.35 8.94 -9.55
C THR A 305 -0.05 7.98 -8.43
N CYS A 306 0.82 7.72 -7.46
CA CYS A 306 0.53 6.88 -6.30
C CYS A 306 -0.66 7.43 -5.49
N TRP A 307 -0.73 8.75 -5.30
CA TRP A 307 -1.82 9.42 -4.58
C TRP A 307 -3.15 9.33 -5.33
N LYS A 308 -3.16 9.56 -6.65
CA LYS A 308 -4.33 9.33 -7.52
C LYS A 308 -4.81 7.87 -7.46
N ALA A 309 -3.89 6.90 -7.48
CA ALA A 309 -4.21 5.48 -7.34
C ALA A 309 -4.78 5.14 -5.95
N ALA A 310 -4.18 5.68 -4.88
CA ALA A 310 -4.67 5.51 -3.51
C ALA A 310 -6.09 6.07 -3.33
N ILE A 311 -6.39 7.25 -3.88
CA ILE A 311 -7.75 7.81 -3.89
C ILE A 311 -8.72 6.89 -4.63
N ARG A 312 -8.35 6.38 -5.82
CA ARG A 312 -9.20 5.45 -6.60
C ARG A 312 -9.50 4.18 -5.82
N ILE A 313 -8.51 3.60 -5.14
CA ILE A 313 -8.69 2.43 -4.25
C ILE A 313 -9.59 2.77 -3.06
N GLN A 314 -9.40 3.92 -2.40
CA GLN A 314 -10.24 4.36 -1.29
C GLN A 314 -11.71 4.57 -1.72
N CYS A 315 -11.95 5.18 -2.87
CA CYS A 315 -13.29 5.39 -3.41
C CYS A 315 -13.97 4.05 -3.77
N LEU A 316 -13.26 3.13 -4.43
CA LEU A 316 -13.76 1.78 -4.70
C LEU A 316 -14.09 1.02 -3.39
N TYR A 317 -13.24 1.12 -2.38
CA TYR A 317 -13.48 0.52 -1.06
C TYR A 317 -14.72 1.12 -0.37
N ARG A 318 -14.83 2.46 -0.30
CA ARG A 318 -15.99 3.18 0.25
C ARG A 318 -17.29 2.77 -0.46
N ALA A 319 -17.28 2.70 -1.80
CA ALA A 319 -18.42 2.27 -2.61
C ALA A 319 -18.78 0.78 -2.44
N LYS A 320 -17.81 -0.09 -2.07
CA LYS A 320 -18.06 -1.50 -1.74
C LYS A 320 -18.66 -1.67 -0.34
N VAL A 321 -18.22 -0.86 0.63
CA VAL A 321 -18.80 -0.82 1.99
C VAL A 321 -20.22 -0.27 1.95
N ALA A 322 -20.44 0.89 1.31
CA ALA A 322 -21.76 1.51 1.20
C ALA A 322 -22.80 0.58 0.54
N ARG A 323 -22.43 -0.20 -0.48
CA ARG A 323 -23.31 -1.21 -1.09
C ARG A 323 -23.65 -2.37 -0.13
N ARG A 324 -22.70 -2.84 0.68
CA ARG A 324 -22.96 -3.84 1.74
C ARG A 324 -23.86 -3.30 2.85
N ASP A 325 -23.73 -2.03 3.21
CA ASP A 325 -24.56 -1.41 4.24
C ASP A 325 -25.98 -1.14 3.73
N ALA A 326 -26.14 -0.72 2.47
CA ALA A 326 -27.44 -0.61 1.82
C ALA A 326 -28.16 -1.96 1.71
N ALA A 327 -27.44 -3.05 1.40
CA ALA A 327 -28.00 -4.41 1.40
C ALA A 327 -28.51 -4.82 2.79
N ARG A 328 -27.69 -4.66 3.84
CA ARG A 328 -28.08 -4.99 5.22
C ARG A 328 -29.27 -4.15 5.72
N ARG A 329 -29.38 -2.87 5.32
CA ARG A 329 -30.56 -2.04 5.66
C ARG A 329 -31.84 -2.53 4.96
N ARG A 330 -31.75 -3.00 3.71
CA ARG A 330 -32.90 -3.58 2.98
C ARG A 330 -33.37 -4.88 3.65
N GLU A 331 -32.43 -5.74 4.03
CA GLU A 331 -32.67 -6.98 4.79
C GLU A 331 -33.35 -6.70 6.14
N GLN A 332 -32.81 -5.75 6.93
CA GLN A 332 -33.42 -5.32 8.19
C GLN A 332 -34.83 -4.72 7.99
N ALA A 333 -35.05 -3.91 6.95
CA ALA A 333 -36.36 -3.37 6.63
C ALA A 333 -37.38 -4.47 6.26
N LEU A 334 -36.97 -5.50 5.52
CA LEU A 334 -37.77 -6.69 5.22
C LEU A 334 -38.14 -7.45 6.49
N VAL A 335 -37.18 -7.68 7.40
CA VAL A 335 -37.44 -8.36 8.69
C VAL A 335 -38.41 -7.55 9.56
N HIS A 336 -38.23 -6.23 9.68
CA HIS A 336 -39.15 -5.37 10.43
C HIS A 336 -40.56 -5.32 9.80
N TRP A 337 -40.67 -5.30 8.47
CA TRP A 337 -41.94 -5.36 7.76
C TRP A 337 -42.66 -6.69 8.00
N ALA A 338 -41.94 -7.81 7.87
CA ALA A 338 -42.49 -9.15 8.09
C ALA A 338 -42.96 -9.33 9.55
N ALA A 339 -42.14 -8.92 10.53
CA ALA A 339 -42.51 -8.92 11.94
C ALA A 339 -43.76 -8.06 12.21
N SER A 340 -43.84 -6.87 11.61
CA SER A 340 -45.01 -5.98 11.74
C SER A 340 -46.28 -6.60 11.16
N LYS A 341 -46.19 -7.29 10.02
CA LYS A 341 -47.31 -8.03 9.42
C LYS A 341 -47.73 -9.21 10.30
N MET A 342 -46.79 -10.02 10.80
CA MET A 342 -47.09 -11.12 11.72
C MET A 342 -47.75 -10.64 13.02
N GLN A 343 -47.24 -9.58 13.64
CA GLN A 343 -47.84 -8.96 14.84
C GLN A 343 -49.25 -8.42 14.57
N SER A 344 -49.48 -7.81 13.41
CA SER A 344 -50.82 -7.34 13.01
C SER A 344 -51.82 -8.50 12.87
N VAL A 345 -51.41 -9.59 12.19
CA VAL A 345 -52.23 -10.81 12.08
C VAL A 345 -52.51 -11.45 13.45
N PHE A 346 -51.51 -11.52 14.33
CA PHE A 346 -51.67 -12.05 15.69
C PHE A 346 -52.65 -11.21 16.53
N ARG A 347 -52.45 -9.89 16.60
CA ARG A 347 -53.37 -8.96 17.29
C ARG A 347 -54.80 -9.08 16.74
N GLY A 348 -54.95 -9.20 15.43
CA GLY A 348 -56.24 -9.43 14.78
C GLY A 348 -56.90 -10.76 15.16
N ARG A 349 -56.13 -11.85 15.35
CA ARG A 349 -56.66 -13.13 15.86
C ARG A 349 -57.09 -13.02 17.33
N GLN A 350 -56.22 -12.46 18.18
CA GLN A 350 -56.49 -12.28 19.61
C GLN A 350 -57.73 -11.39 19.86
N ALA A 351 -57.85 -10.28 19.14
CA ALA A 351 -59.03 -9.40 19.23
C ALA A 351 -60.33 -10.10 18.80
N ARG A 352 -60.30 -10.98 17.78
CA ARG A 352 -61.46 -11.79 17.37
C ARG A 352 -61.85 -12.83 18.43
N GLN A 353 -60.88 -13.50 19.06
CA GLN A 353 -61.15 -14.41 20.18
C GLN A 353 -61.75 -13.68 21.39
N TYR A 354 -61.18 -12.55 21.79
CA TYR A 354 -61.71 -11.72 22.88
C TYR A 354 -63.13 -11.23 22.57
N ALA A 355 -63.39 -10.77 21.33
CA ALA A 355 -64.72 -10.37 20.90
C ALA A 355 -65.74 -11.53 20.92
N ALA A 356 -65.33 -12.77 20.65
CA ALA A 356 -66.20 -13.94 20.77
C ALA A 356 -66.58 -14.24 22.23
N VAL A 357 -65.60 -14.24 23.15
CA VAL A 357 -65.85 -14.39 24.59
C VAL A 357 -66.75 -13.27 25.11
N GLN A 358 -66.49 -12.03 24.72
CA GLN A 358 -67.32 -10.87 25.08
C GLN A 358 -68.72 -10.87 24.42
N ARG A 359 -68.98 -11.69 23.41
CA ARG A 359 -70.35 -11.95 22.90
C ARG A 359 -71.05 -13.02 23.75
N MET A 360 -70.34 -14.09 24.15
CA MET A 360 -70.89 -15.11 25.05
C MET A 360 -71.25 -14.54 26.43
N LEU A 361 -70.37 -13.71 27.01
CA LEU A 361 -70.63 -13.05 28.30
C LEU A 361 -71.85 -12.13 28.22
N ARG A 362 -71.94 -11.28 27.19
CA ARG A 362 -73.12 -10.41 27.00
C ARG A 362 -74.41 -11.16 26.71
N ARG A 363 -74.37 -12.30 26.03
CA ARG A 363 -75.55 -13.20 25.92
C ARG A 363 -76.01 -13.67 27.29
N ARG A 364 -75.12 -14.27 28.10
CA ARG A 364 -75.44 -14.71 29.47
C ARG A 364 -75.95 -13.56 30.37
N GLN A 365 -75.38 -12.37 30.24
CA GLN A 365 -75.85 -11.19 30.97
C GLN A 365 -77.23 -10.72 30.51
N HIS A 366 -77.54 -10.82 29.22
CA HIS A 366 -78.86 -10.51 28.68
C HIS A 366 -79.89 -11.56 29.13
N ASP A 367 -79.56 -12.85 29.05
CA ASP A 367 -80.39 -13.96 29.55
C ASP A 367 -80.72 -13.78 31.05
N ALA A 368 -79.75 -13.30 31.84
CA ALA A 368 -79.95 -12.96 33.25
C ALA A 368 -80.79 -11.68 33.46
N ALA A 369 -80.56 -10.63 32.68
CA ALA A 369 -81.32 -9.38 32.75
C ALA A 369 -82.79 -9.58 32.38
N THR A 370 -83.09 -10.39 31.36
CA THR A 370 -84.47 -10.76 30.98
C THR A 370 -85.19 -11.48 32.13
N ARG A 371 -84.50 -12.38 32.85
CA ARG A 371 -85.05 -13.04 34.05
C ARG A 371 -85.33 -12.06 35.20
N ILE A 372 -84.54 -11.00 35.33
CA ILE A 372 -84.71 -9.97 36.38
C ILE A 372 -85.82 -8.97 36.02
N GLN A 373 -85.94 -8.54 34.76
CA GLN A 373 -86.98 -7.59 34.34
C GLN A 373 -88.41 -8.15 34.50
N VAL A 374 -88.60 -9.46 34.32
CA VAL A 374 -89.88 -10.14 34.59
C VAL A 374 -90.29 -10.05 36.07
N GLY A 375 -89.36 -9.85 37.00
CA GLY A 375 -89.63 -9.79 38.44
C GLY A 375 -89.80 -8.40 39.05
N LEU A 376 -89.69 -7.30 38.28
CA LEU A 376 -89.57 -5.94 38.83
C LEU A 376 -90.58 -4.91 38.28
N SER A 377 -91.55 -5.29 37.45
CA SER A 377 -92.46 -4.34 36.79
C SER A 377 -93.67 -3.87 37.65
N TYR A 378 -93.56 -3.88 38.98
CA TYR A 378 -94.76 -3.85 39.85
C TYR A 378 -94.99 -2.59 40.72
N GLU A 379 -94.06 -1.63 40.86
CA GLU A 379 -94.25 -0.51 41.83
C GLU A 379 -93.60 0.87 41.49
N TYR A 380 -94.34 1.94 41.89
CA TYR A 380 -93.95 3.34 42.22
C TYR A 380 -93.93 4.53 41.21
N ASN A 381 -94.18 5.75 41.76
CA ASN A 381 -94.45 7.07 41.11
C ASN A 381 -94.07 8.28 42.07
N PRO A 382 -93.80 9.57 41.65
CA PRO A 382 -93.08 10.61 42.47
C PRO A 382 -93.74 12.04 42.70
N TYR A 383 -93.09 13.01 43.43
CA TYR A 383 -92.98 14.53 43.26
C TYR A 383 -92.79 15.47 44.56
N PRO A 384 -92.38 16.80 44.52
CA PRO A 384 -91.91 17.70 45.68
C PRO A 384 -92.29 19.28 45.78
N ILE A 385 -92.09 20.07 46.91
CA ILE A 385 -92.37 21.60 47.05
C ILE A 385 -91.54 22.52 48.11
N ARG A 386 -91.97 23.76 48.58
CA ARG A 386 -91.18 24.91 49.28
C ARG A 386 -91.90 25.92 50.31
N ILE A 387 -91.23 27.00 50.87
CA ILE A 387 -91.51 27.86 52.14
C ILE A 387 -91.01 29.39 52.11
N GLN A 388 -91.48 30.40 52.96
CA GLN A 388 -90.72 31.56 53.70
C GLN A 388 -91.43 32.99 54.03
N ASP A 389 -91.03 33.74 55.13
CA ASP A 389 -90.88 35.27 55.41
C ASP A 389 -91.83 36.22 56.32
N LEU A 390 -91.37 37.48 56.70
CA LEU A 390 -92.04 38.78 57.22
C LEU A 390 -91.80 39.46 58.66
N MET A 391 -92.08 40.80 58.87
CA MET A 391 -91.75 41.72 60.06
C MET A 391 -92.67 43.00 60.38
N ILE A 392 -92.41 43.89 61.42
CA ILE A 392 -93.36 44.88 62.15
C ILE A 392 -92.77 46.31 62.64
N GLN A 393 -93.59 47.37 63.00
CA GLN A 393 -93.32 48.74 63.67
C GLN A 393 -94.58 49.35 64.47
N PRO A 394 -94.85 50.65 64.95
CA PRO A 394 -94.18 52.02 65.17
C PRO A 394 -94.56 52.86 66.50
N SER A 395 -94.41 54.24 66.63
CA SER A 395 -94.82 55.15 67.81
C SER A 395 -94.87 56.75 67.62
N PHE A 396 -95.32 57.63 68.60
CA PHE A 396 -95.78 59.08 68.45
C PHE A 396 -95.65 60.14 69.67
N SER A 397 -96.07 61.47 69.56
CA SER A 397 -95.75 62.64 70.52
C SER A 397 -96.66 63.95 70.63
N SER A 398 -96.72 64.79 71.74
CA SER A 398 -97.41 66.16 71.84
C SER A 398 -97.11 67.16 73.04
N SER A 399 -97.45 68.50 72.95
CA SER A 399 -97.39 69.56 74.03
C SER A 399 -97.97 71.02 73.72
N PRO A 400 -98.28 71.93 74.71
CA PRO A 400 -98.87 73.31 74.60
C PRO A 400 -97.90 74.51 74.96
N SER A 401 -98.19 75.81 75.32
CA SER A 401 -99.37 76.69 75.68
C SER A 401 -99.12 78.24 75.45
N PHE A 402 -99.87 79.23 76.05
CA PHE A 402 -100.00 80.64 75.51
C PHE A 402 -99.78 81.94 76.37
N GLN A 403 -99.35 81.98 77.64
CA GLN A 403 -98.96 83.29 78.27
C GLN A 403 -97.70 83.93 77.62
N ALA A 404 -97.03 83.21 76.71
CA ALA A 404 -95.79 83.61 76.05
C ALA A 404 -95.93 84.74 75.01
N SER A 405 -97.13 85.02 74.48
CA SER A 405 -97.29 85.78 73.23
C SER A 405 -96.76 87.24 73.28
N TYR A 406 -96.95 87.95 74.39
CA TYR A 406 -96.45 89.32 74.55
C TYR A 406 -94.92 89.36 74.75
N ARG A 407 -94.38 88.48 75.60
CA ARG A 407 -92.91 88.26 75.73
C ARG A 407 -92.29 87.91 74.38
N ALA A 408 -93.01 87.18 73.52
CA ALA A 408 -92.56 86.83 72.18
C ALA A 408 -92.47 88.01 71.19
N HIS A 409 -92.99 89.21 71.47
CA HIS A 409 -92.73 90.39 70.62
C HIS A 409 -91.37 91.03 70.92
N VAL A 410 -91.07 91.34 72.18
CA VAL A 410 -89.74 91.86 72.58
C VAL A 410 -88.64 90.83 72.32
N ALA A 411 -88.93 89.54 72.52
CA ALA A 411 -88.02 88.47 72.14
C ALA A 411 -87.81 88.36 70.61
N ARG A 412 -88.77 88.77 69.77
CA ARG A 412 -88.62 88.76 68.30
C ARG A 412 -87.58 89.78 67.83
N THR A 413 -87.68 91.03 68.27
CA THR A 413 -86.71 92.09 67.88
C THR A 413 -85.31 91.83 68.44
N LEU A 414 -85.18 91.28 69.65
CA LEU A 414 -83.89 90.82 70.17
C LEU A 414 -83.35 89.62 69.37
N ALA A 415 -84.21 88.65 69.04
CA ALA A 415 -83.84 87.48 68.24
C ALA A 415 -83.42 87.86 66.81
N GLU A 416 -83.92 88.94 66.20
CA GLU A 416 -83.48 89.39 64.87
C GLU A 416 -82.07 89.97 64.86
N ARG A 417 -81.68 90.71 65.91
CA ARG A 417 -80.28 91.13 66.08
C ARG A 417 -79.36 89.91 66.28
N LEU A 418 -79.77 88.97 67.14
CA LEU A 418 -79.05 87.72 67.38
C LEU A 418 -79.02 86.78 66.15
N ARG A 419 -80.04 86.78 65.28
CA ARG A 419 -80.06 86.07 63.99
C ARG A 419 -79.00 86.64 63.05
N LYS A 420 -78.98 87.96 62.83
CA LYS A 420 -77.98 88.63 61.97
C LYS A 420 -76.54 88.38 62.44
N GLN A 421 -76.31 88.27 63.75
CA GLN A 421 -75.02 87.85 64.31
C GLN A 421 -74.73 86.35 64.07
N ARG A 422 -75.70 85.46 64.35
CA ARG A 422 -75.60 84.01 64.08
C ARG A 422 -75.32 83.70 62.61
N ASP A 423 -75.88 84.45 61.67
CA ASP A 423 -75.68 84.22 60.23
C ASP A 423 -74.30 84.72 59.75
N ARG A 424 -73.74 85.78 60.36
CA ARG A 424 -72.30 86.11 60.21
C ARG A 424 -71.40 84.99 60.72
N ASP A 425 -71.66 84.48 61.93
CA ASP A 425 -70.89 83.35 62.48
C ASP A 425 -71.07 82.05 61.68
N ARG A 426 -72.23 81.87 61.03
CA ARG A 426 -72.53 80.74 60.13
C ARG A 426 -71.72 80.87 58.84
N TYR A 427 -71.64 82.07 58.27
CA TYR A 427 -70.82 82.36 57.09
C TYR A 427 -69.32 82.12 57.37
N VAL A 428 -68.79 82.66 58.47
CA VAL A 428 -67.39 82.42 58.88
C VAL A 428 -67.11 80.93 59.09
N ARG A 429 -68.00 80.20 59.78
CA ARG A 429 -67.86 78.74 59.96
C ARG A 429 -67.98 77.97 58.63
N MET A 430 -68.75 78.46 57.66
CA MET A 430 -68.83 77.87 56.32
C MET A 430 -67.52 78.07 55.54
N VAL A 431 -66.93 79.26 55.55
CA VAL A 431 -65.62 79.55 54.93
C VAL A 431 -64.53 78.66 55.54
N ILE A 432 -64.47 78.53 56.87
CA ILE A 432 -63.51 77.65 57.57
C ILE A 432 -63.69 76.18 57.14
N ARG A 433 -64.94 75.70 57.03
CA ARG A 433 -65.23 74.33 56.54
C ARG A 433 -64.76 74.12 55.11
N VAL A 434 -64.99 75.08 54.20
CA VAL A 434 -64.55 75.01 52.80
C VAL A 434 -63.02 75.01 52.70
N GLN A 435 -62.32 75.88 53.44
CA GLN A 435 -60.85 75.90 53.48
C GLN A 435 -60.28 74.60 54.06
N ALA A 436 -60.87 74.06 55.12
CA ALA A 436 -60.47 72.77 55.71
C ALA A 436 -60.77 71.57 54.81
N ALA A 437 -61.79 71.63 53.96
CA ALA A 437 -62.08 70.63 52.93
C ALA A 437 -61.06 70.71 51.77
N TRP A 438 -60.75 71.92 51.29
CA TRP A 438 -59.75 72.15 50.24
C TRP A 438 -58.34 71.70 50.66
N ARG A 439 -57.90 72.05 51.88
CA ARG A 439 -56.63 71.55 52.45
C ARG A 439 -56.61 70.02 52.52
N ARG A 440 -57.71 69.37 52.94
CA ARG A 440 -57.86 67.90 52.93
C ARG A 440 -58.00 67.27 51.54
N LYS A 441 -58.34 68.03 50.49
CA LYS A 441 -58.25 67.57 49.10
C LYS A 441 -56.79 67.63 48.62
N LYS A 442 -56.17 68.82 48.69
CA LYS A 442 -54.78 69.04 48.24
C LYS A 442 -53.77 68.10 48.92
N ALA A 443 -53.96 67.78 50.21
CA ALA A 443 -53.13 66.80 50.91
C ALA A 443 -53.30 65.36 50.35
N ARG A 444 -54.52 64.94 50.00
CA ARG A 444 -54.78 63.63 49.36
C ARG A 444 -54.21 63.58 47.95
N ASP A 445 -54.32 64.66 47.18
CA ASP A 445 -53.79 64.73 45.82
C ASP A 445 -52.25 64.59 45.81
N VAL A 446 -51.56 65.28 46.74
CA VAL A 446 -50.09 65.14 46.95
C VAL A 446 -49.72 63.73 47.41
N PHE A 447 -50.48 63.12 48.33
CA PHE A 447 -50.25 61.75 48.79
C PHE A 447 -50.41 60.73 47.66
N ASN A 448 -51.48 60.84 46.88
CA ASN A 448 -51.76 59.98 45.73
C ASN A 448 -50.67 60.11 44.66
N SER A 449 -50.22 61.33 44.35
CA SER A 449 -49.11 61.57 43.43
C SER A 449 -47.81 60.89 43.89
N LYS A 450 -47.42 61.07 45.16
CA LYS A 450 -46.25 60.36 45.74
C LYS A 450 -46.42 58.84 45.73
N ARG A 451 -47.62 58.31 45.97
CA ARG A 451 -47.92 56.87 45.92
C ARG A 451 -47.76 56.30 44.51
N LEU A 452 -48.30 56.98 43.50
CA LEU A 452 -48.18 56.58 42.09
C LEU A 452 -46.73 56.61 41.60
N LEU A 453 -45.96 57.64 41.96
CA LEU A 453 -44.52 57.72 41.66
C LEU A 453 -43.74 56.56 42.29
N LYS A 454 -44.02 56.20 43.55
CA LYS A 454 -43.41 55.04 44.20
C LYS A 454 -43.76 53.73 43.49
N GLN A 455 -45.03 53.51 43.16
CA GLN A 455 -45.49 52.32 42.44
C GLN A 455 -44.84 52.21 41.04
N ALA A 456 -44.69 53.32 40.31
CA ALA A 456 -44.01 53.36 39.01
C ALA A 456 -42.51 53.05 39.12
N TRP A 457 -41.84 53.52 40.19
CA TRP A 457 -40.43 53.19 40.46
C TRP A 457 -40.25 51.71 40.82
N GLU A 458 -41.12 51.15 41.67
CA GLU A 458 -41.11 49.73 42.05
C GLU A 458 -41.36 48.82 40.83
N ALA A 459 -42.30 49.18 39.96
CA ALA A 459 -42.54 48.46 38.71
C ALA A 459 -41.33 48.49 37.76
N ARG A 460 -40.69 49.65 37.57
CA ARG A 460 -39.44 49.77 36.79
C ARG A 460 -38.31 48.90 37.35
N ARG A 461 -38.15 48.88 38.68
CA ARG A 461 -37.16 48.04 39.38
C ARG A 461 -37.43 46.55 39.19
N GLN A 462 -38.69 46.11 39.23
CA GLN A 462 -39.07 44.72 38.95
C GLN A 462 -38.80 44.34 37.48
N MET A 463 -39.13 45.21 36.52
CA MET A 463 -38.84 44.99 35.09
C MET A 463 -37.32 44.84 34.83
N ALA A 464 -36.50 45.71 35.41
CA ALA A 464 -35.04 45.63 35.29
C ALA A 464 -34.49 44.32 35.88
N ALA A 465 -34.98 43.90 37.05
CA ALA A 465 -34.61 42.62 37.65
C ALA A 465 -35.00 41.41 36.78
N ALA A 466 -36.18 41.43 36.16
CA ALA A 466 -36.65 40.38 35.26
C ALA A 466 -35.79 40.26 33.99
N VAL A 467 -35.33 41.38 33.42
CA VAL A 467 -34.41 41.41 32.27
C VAL A 467 -33.05 40.80 32.65
N LEU A 468 -32.47 41.20 33.78
CA LEU A 468 -31.21 40.65 34.28
C LEU A 468 -31.31 39.14 34.57
N GLN A 469 -32.41 38.68 35.18
CA GLN A 469 -32.65 37.26 35.40
C GLN A 469 -32.80 36.47 34.10
N ARG A 470 -33.45 37.03 33.07
CA ARG A 470 -33.50 36.41 31.73
C ARG A 470 -32.11 36.31 31.11
N ALA A 471 -31.30 37.36 31.15
CA ALA A 471 -29.94 37.38 30.62
C ALA A 471 -29.06 36.33 31.31
N PHE A 472 -29.09 36.26 32.64
CA PHE A 472 -28.29 35.29 33.42
C PHE A 472 -28.71 33.84 33.14
N ARG A 473 -30.03 33.56 33.07
CA ARG A 473 -30.54 32.23 32.68
C ARG A 473 -30.14 31.84 31.26
N ALA A 474 -30.17 32.78 30.32
CA ALA A 474 -29.73 32.56 28.94
C ALA A 474 -28.21 32.28 28.84
N TYR A 475 -27.39 33.01 29.58
CA TYR A 475 -25.94 32.76 29.68
C TYR A 475 -25.64 31.38 30.26
N GLY A 476 -26.25 31.04 31.40
CA GLY A 476 -26.09 29.72 32.03
C GLY A 476 -26.56 28.56 31.14
N TRP A 477 -27.66 28.74 30.40
CA TRP A 477 -28.13 27.74 29.43
C TRP A 477 -27.16 27.58 28.25
N ARG A 478 -26.68 28.69 27.66
CA ARG A 478 -25.68 28.66 26.56
C ARG A 478 -24.40 27.93 26.98
N ASN A 479 -23.89 28.22 28.18
CA ASN A 479 -22.66 27.60 28.67
C ASN A 479 -22.86 26.09 28.93
N ARG A 480 -23.95 25.69 29.60
CA ARG A 480 -24.31 24.27 29.79
C ARG A 480 -24.51 23.52 28.47
N ASN A 481 -25.14 24.14 27.47
CA ASN A 481 -25.36 23.54 26.16
C ASN A 481 -24.04 23.43 25.35
N SER A 482 -23.12 24.38 25.49
CA SER A 482 -21.76 24.30 24.95
C SER A 482 -21.01 23.09 25.53
N LEU A 483 -20.98 22.96 26.86
CA LEU A 483 -20.35 21.84 27.57
C LEU A 483 -20.99 20.49 27.24
N PHE A 484 -22.32 20.43 27.09
CA PHE A 484 -23.02 19.23 26.65
C PHE A 484 -22.67 18.86 25.19
N SER A 485 -22.56 19.86 24.31
CA SER A 485 -22.17 19.67 22.90
C SER A 485 -20.73 19.18 22.75
N THR A 486 -19.78 19.70 23.54
CA THR A 486 -18.39 19.22 23.54
C THR A 486 -18.28 17.81 24.13
N ALA A 487 -18.95 17.52 25.25
CA ALA A 487 -19.01 16.17 25.82
C ALA A 487 -19.63 15.14 24.85
N LEU A 488 -20.71 15.51 24.15
CA LEU A 488 -21.34 14.66 23.14
C LEU A 488 -20.43 14.41 21.92
N LYS A 489 -19.63 15.40 21.51
CA LYS A 489 -18.61 15.26 20.46
C LYS A 489 -17.48 14.33 20.91
N ALA A 490 -16.97 14.48 22.13
CA ALA A 490 -15.94 13.62 22.70
C ALA A 490 -16.41 12.15 22.76
N LYS A 491 -17.58 11.89 23.33
CA LYS A 491 -18.17 10.54 23.42
C LYS A 491 -18.43 9.89 22.06
N LYS A 492 -18.78 10.68 21.03
CA LYS A 492 -18.87 10.20 19.65
C LYS A 492 -17.50 9.86 19.05
N ALA A 493 -16.45 10.64 19.36
CA ALA A 493 -15.09 10.36 18.92
C ALA A 493 -14.54 9.06 19.56
N GLU A 494 -14.78 8.83 20.85
CA GLU A 494 -14.45 7.58 21.54
C GLU A 494 -15.15 6.37 20.90
N GLN A 495 -16.47 6.47 20.67
CA GLN A 495 -17.24 5.42 20.00
C GLN A 495 -16.72 5.14 18.58
N GLN A 496 -16.33 6.18 17.83
CA GLN A 496 -15.73 6.03 16.51
C GLN A 496 -14.33 5.39 16.57
N ALA A 497 -13.51 5.72 17.57
CA ALA A 497 -12.21 5.10 17.80
C ALA A 497 -12.34 3.61 18.16
N ALA A 498 -13.28 3.27 19.04
CA ALA A 498 -13.61 1.88 19.38
C ALA A 498 -14.10 1.09 18.16
N ALA A 499 -14.99 1.68 17.36
CA ALA A 499 -15.47 1.08 16.11
C ALA A 499 -14.34 0.87 15.10
N ASN A 500 -13.40 1.82 14.98
CA ASN A 500 -12.22 1.68 14.13
C ASN A 500 -11.30 0.55 14.62
N LYS A 501 -11.09 0.41 15.94
CA LYS A 501 -10.30 -0.67 16.56
C LYS A 501 -10.94 -2.06 16.35
N LEU A 502 -12.26 -2.16 16.42
CA LEU A 502 -13.00 -3.37 16.05
C LEU A 502 -12.86 -3.69 14.55
N GLN A 503 -12.93 -2.68 13.68
CA GLN A 503 -12.75 -2.88 12.24
C GLN A 503 -11.33 -3.35 11.88
N THR A 504 -10.27 -2.83 12.50
CA THR A 504 -8.89 -3.29 12.22
C THR A 504 -8.67 -4.72 12.68
N LEU A 505 -9.17 -5.09 13.87
CA LEU A 505 -9.15 -6.47 14.36
C LEU A 505 -9.91 -7.42 13.41
N TYR A 506 -11.11 -7.04 12.95
CA TYR A 506 -11.90 -7.84 12.01
C TYR A 506 -11.19 -8.00 10.65
N ARG A 507 -10.65 -6.91 10.07
CA ARG A 507 -9.85 -6.95 8.83
C ARG A 507 -8.64 -7.86 8.99
N GLY A 508 -7.94 -7.78 10.13
CA GLY A 508 -6.81 -8.66 10.44
C GLY A 508 -7.19 -10.13 10.65
N ARG A 509 -8.40 -10.44 11.11
CA ARG A 509 -8.92 -11.83 11.16
C ARG A 509 -9.30 -12.35 9.76
N ALA A 510 -9.99 -11.53 8.97
CA ALA A 510 -10.38 -11.86 7.60
C ALA A 510 -9.17 -12.11 6.69
N ALA A 511 -8.16 -11.23 6.73
CA ALA A 511 -6.93 -11.38 5.93
C ALA A 511 -6.15 -12.66 6.30
N ARG A 512 -6.13 -13.06 7.58
CA ARG A 512 -5.53 -14.33 8.02
C ARG A 512 -6.29 -15.54 7.50
N LEU A 513 -7.62 -15.50 7.50
CA LEU A 513 -8.46 -16.56 6.92
C LEU A 513 -8.26 -16.70 5.40
N GLU A 514 -8.22 -15.58 4.67
CA GLU A 514 -7.98 -15.54 3.23
C GLU A 514 -6.57 -16.06 2.88
N ALA A 515 -5.55 -15.70 3.66
CA ALA A 515 -4.19 -16.23 3.51
C ALA A 515 -4.12 -17.74 3.79
N GLN A 516 -4.88 -18.25 4.77
CA GLN A 516 -4.98 -19.69 5.06
C GLN A 516 -5.63 -20.45 3.90
N GLN A 517 -6.74 -19.94 3.36
CA GLN A 517 -7.42 -20.52 2.19
C GLN A 517 -6.50 -20.53 0.95
N LYS A 518 -5.78 -19.43 0.68
CA LYS A 518 -4.80 -19.36 -0.42
C LYS A 518 -3.66 -20.37 -0.25
N ARG A 519 -3.15 -20.56 0.98
CA ARG A 519 -2.14 -21.59 1.29
C ARG A 519 -2.67 -23.02 1.08
N GLN A 520 -3.93 -23.29 1.41
CA GLN A 520 -4.56 -24.59 1.16
C GLN A 520 -4.78 -24.85 -0.35
N ALA A 521 -5.23 -23.83 -1.10
CA ALA A 521 -5.39 -23.90 -2.54
C ALA A 521 -4.06 -24.14 -3.27
N LEU A 522 -2.97 -23.47 -2.84
CA LEU A 522 -1.63 -23.67 -3.39
C LEU A 522 -1.17 -25.13 -3.21
N LYS A 523 -1.26 -25.68 -1.98
CA LYS A 523 -0.90 -27.08 -1.70
C LYS A 523 -1.72 -28.10 -2.51
N LEU A 524 -2.98 -27.79 -2.81
CA LEU A 524 -3.83 -28.65 -3.63
C LEU A 524 -3.49 -28.55 -5.12
N PHE A 525 -3.03 -27.38 -5.59
CA PHE A 525 -2.49 -27.19 -6.94
C PHE A 525 -1.14 -27.89 -7.13
N GLU A 526 -0.22 -27.77 -6.15
CA GLU A 526 1.07 -28.46 -6.12
C GLU A 526 0.89 -29.98 -6.23
N ARG A 527 0.04 -30.58 -5.40
CA ARG A 527 -0.32 -32.01 -5.49
C ARG A 527 -0.90 -32.43 -6.85
N LYS A 528 -1.70 -31.58 -7.49
CA LYS A 528 -2.20 -31.83 -8.85
C LYS A 528 -1.08 -31.77 -9.90
N LYS A 529 -0.12 -30.86 -9.76
CA LYS A 529 1.07 -30.76 -10.63
C LYS A 529 1.98 -31.98 -10.48
N GLU A 530 2.23 -32.42 -9.25
CA GLU A 530 2.98 -33.65 -8.93
C GLU A 530 2.32 -34.89 -9.54
N HIS A 531 1.01 -35.04 -9.35
CA HIS A 531 0.25 -36.16 -9.92
C HIS A 531 0.26 -36.16 -11.46
N ALA A 532 0.08 -34.99 -12.09
CA ALA A 532 0.19 -34.84 -13.54
C ALA A 532 1.59 -35.20 -14.06
N ALA A 533 2.65 -34.78 -13.36
CA ALA A 533 4.03 -35.13 -13.69
C ALA A 533 4.28 -36.65 -13.61
N MET A 534 3.81 -37.33 -12.56
CA MET A 534 3.90 -38.79 -12.43
C MET A 534 3.16 -39.52 -13.56
N CYS A 535 1.95 -39.08 -13.91
CA CYS A 535 1.18 -39.66 -15.01
C CYS A 535 1.90 -39.47 -16.36
N LEU A 536 2.47 -38.29 -16.61
CA LEU A 536 3.21 -37.98 -17.84
C LEU A 536 4.53 -38.78 -17.92
N GLN A 537 5.24 -38.96 -16.81
CA GLN A 537 6.40 -39.85 -16.71
C GLN A 537 6.04 -41.32 -17.02
N ARG A 538 4.92 -41.84 -16.50
CA ARG A 538 4.42 -43.19 -16.82
C ARG A 538 4.15 -43.35 -18.32
N VAL A 539 3.53 -42.36 -18.96
CA VAL A 539 3.26 -42.37 -20.41
C VAL A 539 4.55 -42.32 -21.24
N ILE A 540 5.53 -41.49 -20.85
CA ILE A 540 6.85 -41.44 -21.50
C ILE A 540 7.58 -42.78 -21.36
N ARG A 541 7.59 -43.37 -20.16
CA ARG A 541 8.21 -44.67 -19.89
C ARG A 541 7.60 -45.77 -20.76
N ARG A 542 6.26 -45.91 -20.78
CA ARG A 542 5.56 -46.90 -21.61
C ARG A 542 5.81 -46.68 -23.11
N ARG A 543 5.86 -45.42 -23.58
CA ARG A 543 6.23 -45.12 -24.98
C ARG A 543 7.68 -45.49 -25.31
N ARG A 544 8.63 -45.34 -24.37
CA ARG A 544 10.03 -45.77 -24.54
C ARG A 544 10.14 -47.29 -24.56
N GLU A 545 9.46 -47.98 -23.65
CA GLU A 545 9.43 -49.44 -23.56
C GLU A 545 8.81 -50.06 -24.84
N ASN A 546 7.69 -49.53 -25.33
CA ASN A 546 7.09 -49.96 -26.60
C ASN A 546 8.03 -49.76 -27.80
N ARG A 547 8.75 -48.63 -27.90
CA ARG A 547 9.75 -48.40 -28.98
C ARG A 547 10.92 -49.39 -28.91
N LEU A 548 11.36 -49.77 -27.71
CA LEU A 548 12.41 -50.77 -27.48
C LEU A 548 11.93 -52.21 -27.68
N HIS A 549 10.61 -52.46 -27.62
CA HIS A 549 10.02 -53.73 -28.03
C HIS A 549 9.91 -53.82 -29.55
N GLN A 550 9.37 -52.78 -30.21
CA GLN A 550 9.24 -52.75 -31.66
C GLN A 550 10.58 -52.94 -32.37
N ARG A 551 11.63 -52.19 -31.97
CA ARG A 551 12.98 -52.37 -32.54
C ARG A 551 13.48 -53.81 -32.49
N ARG A 552 13.25 -54.52 -31.38
CA ARG A 552 13.64 -55.93 -31.26
C ARG A 552 12.82 -56.85 -32.18
N LEU A 553 11.54 -56.56 -32.41
CA LEU A 553 10.73 -57.27 -33.42
C LEU A 553 11.22 -56.99 -34.85
N ASP A 554 11.62 -55.75 -35.13
CA ASP A 554 12.17 -55.34 -36.43
C ASP A 554 13.55 -55.98 -36.69
N GLU A 555 14.41 -56.04 -35.66
CA GLU A 555 15.71 -56.73 -35.64
C GLU A 555 15.54 -58.24 -35.84
N ASP A 556 14.63 -58.89 -35.12
CA ASP A 556 14.25 -60.30 -35.29
C ASP A 556 13.75 -60.59 -36.72
N ALA A 557 12.90 -59.72 -37.27
CA ALA A 557 12.37 -59.87 -38.62
C ALA A 557 13.48 -59.72 -39.68
N ALA A 558 14.40 -58.76 -39.49
CA ALA A 558 15.58 -58.60 -40.32
C ALA A 558 16.50 -59.83 -40.25
N ALA A 559 16.74 -60.40 -39.06
CA ALA A 559 17.52 -61.62 -38.88
C ALA A 559 16.89 -62.84 -39.59
N ARG A 560 15.56 -63.02 -39.47
CA ARG A 560 14.81 -64.07 -40.21
C ARG A 560 14.87 -63.86 -41.73
N SER A 561 14.82 -62.61 -42.19
CA SER A 561 14.99 -62.26 -43.61
C SER A 561 16.40 -62.55 -44.12
N ALA A 562 17.44 -62.30 -43.31
CA ALA A 562 18.82 -62.64 -43.64
C ALA A 562 19.03 -64.16 -43.69
N ALA A 563 18.56 -64.90 -42.68
CA ALA A 563 18.66 -66.36 -42.61
C ALA A 563 17.98 -67.04 -43.82
N THR A 564 16.77 -66.62 -44.19
CA THR A 564 16.07 -67.16 -45.37
C THR A 564 16.76 -66.81 -46.70
N LYS A 565 17.38 -65.62 -46.82
CA LYS A 565 18.23 -65.27 -47.98
C LYS A 565 19.48 -66.16 -48.06
N ILE A 566 20.14 -66.44 -46.93
CA ILE A 566 21.29 -67.34 -46.86
C ILE A 566 20.89 -68.76 -47.24
N GLN A 567 19.82 -69.31 -46.68
CA GLN A 567 19.29 -70.64 -47.04
C GLN A 567 18.94 -70.74 -48.54
N ARG A 568 18.31 -69.72 -49.13
CA ARG A 568 18.02 -69.68 -50.58
C ARG A 568 19.30 -69.66 -51.44
N ARG A 569 20.36 -68.95 -51.02
CA ARG A 569 21.67 -68.99 -51.69
C ARG A 569 22.34 -70.35 -51.55
N PHE A 570 22.26 -70.99 -50.38
CA PHE A 570 22.83 -72.31 -50.14
C PHE A 570 22.19 -73.39 -51.02
N ARG A 571 20.84 -73.46 -51.05
CA ARG A 571 20.11 -74.41 -51.93
C ARG A 571 20.52 -74.23 -53.38
N ARG A 572 20.43 -73.01 -53.93
CA ARG A 572 20.87 -72.70 -55.31
C ARG A 572 22.31 -73.12 -55.62
N ARG A 573 23.21 -73.08 -54.64
CA ARG A 573 24.60 -73.56 -54.81
C ARG A 573 24.67 -75.08 -54.85
N GLN A 574 23.91 -75.80 -54.03
CA GLN A 574 23.79 -77.25 -54.14
C GLN A 574 23.10 -77.67 -55.45
N ASP A 575 21.99 -77.03 -55.83
CA ASP A 575 21.27 -77.30 -57.09
C ASP A 575 22.22 -77.18 -58.31
N MET A 576 23.07 -76.14 -58.33
CA MET A 576 24.06 -75.91 -59.38
C MET A 576 25.21 -76.92 -59.36
N LEU A 577 25.71 -77.31 -58.18
CA LEU A 577 26.72 -78.36 -58.04
C LEU A 577 26.18 -79.73 -58.49
N SER A 578 24.95 -80.08 -58.10
CA SER A 578 24.27 -81.29 -58.55
C SER A 578 24.08 -81.31 -60.07
N TYR A 579 23.74 -80.17 -60.68
CA TYR A 579 23.66 -80.04 -62.13
C TYR A 579 25.03 -80.20 -62.81
N GLN A 580 26.10 -79.61 -62.25
CA GLN A 580 27.47 -79.80 -62.77
C GLN A 580 27.91 -81.27 -62.69
N LEU A 581 27.64 -81.95 -61.58
CA LEU A 581 27.92 -83.39 -61.43
C LEU A 581 27.13 -84.23 -62.45
N MET A 582 25.85 -83.93 -62.67
CA MET A 582 25.06 -84.57 -63.74
C MET A 582 25.65 -84.32 -65.14
N LYS A 583 26.11 -83.10 -65.43
CA LYS A 583 26.72 -82.75 -66.72
C LYS A 583 28.03 -83.52 -66.95
N ILE A 584 28.90 -83.57 -65.94
CA ILE A 584 30.15 -84.35 -65.97
C ILE A 584 29.84 -85.85 -66.17
N GLY A 585 28.83 -86.39 -65.47
CA GLY A 585 28.39 -87.78 -65.66
C GLY A 585 27.93 -88.08 -67.09
N ARG A 586 27.14 -87.19 -67.71
CA ARG A 586 26.72 -87.33 -69.11
C ARG A 586 27.88 -87.19 -70.10
N GLU A 587 28.81 -86.27 -69.88
CA GLU A 587 30.02 -86.13 -70.71
C GLU A 587 30.93 -87.35 -70.60
N PHE A 588 31.04 -87.95 -69.41
CA PHE A 588 31.75 -89.21 -69.22
C PHE A 588 31.07 -90.36 -69.96
N GLN A 589 29.74 -90.50 -69.83
CA GLN A 589 28.95 -91.49 -70.56
C GLN A 589 29.11 -91.35 -72.09
N LEU A 590 29.02 -90.12 -72.62
CA LEU A 590 29.23 -89.85 -74.05
C LEU A 590 30.65 -90.19 -74.51
N ARG A 591 31.67 -89.98 -73.67
CA ARG A 591 33.06 -90.39 -73.96
C ARG A 591 33.24 -91.91 -73.92
N THR A 592 32.61 -92.62 -72.98
CA THR A 592 32.63 -94.10 -72.97
C THR A 592 31.88 -94.68 -74.15
N ASP A 593 30.73 -94.12 -74.53
CA ASP A 593 29.98 -94.49 -75.74
C ASP A 593 30.81 -94.27 -77.01
N ALA A 594 31.48 -93.13 -77.13
CA ALA A 594 32.37 -92.84 -78.24
C ALA A 594 33.58 -93.79 -78.28
N ALA A 595 34.18 -94.11 -77.14
CA ALA A 595 35.28 -95.07 -77.03
C ALA A 595 34.84 -96.50 -77.40
N LEU A 596 33.66 -96.94 -76.95
CA LEU A 596 33.08 -98.23 -77.32
C LEU A 596 32.75 -98.30 -78.82
N ARG A 597 32.20 -97.23 -79.40
CA ARG A 597 31.97 -97.13 -80.86
C ARG A 597 33.28 -97.13 -81.65
N LEU A 598 34.34 -96.48 -81.16
CA LEU A 598 35.67 -96.53 -81.76
C LEU A 598 36.29 -97.93 -81.67
N GLN A 599 36.21 -98.60 -80.53
CA GLN A 599 36.64 -100.00 -80.40
C GLN A 599 35.85 -100.94 -81.33
N ALA A 600 34.53 -100.77 -81.43
CA ALA A 600 33.69 -101.55 -82.33
C ALA A 600 33.98 -101.27 -83.82
N ALA A 601 34.35 -100.04 -84.18
CA ALA A 601 34.79 -99.70 -85.54
C ALA A 601 36.19 -100.24 -85.85
N TRP A 602 37.10 -100.25 -84.88
CA TRP A 602 38.45 -100.81 -85.02
C TRP A 602 38.40 -102.34 -85.20
N ARG A 603 37.56 -103.02 -84.41
CA ARG A 603 37.21 -104.46 -84.56
C ARG A 603 36.44 -104.82 -85.84
N ARG A 604 36.17 -103.86 -86.73
CA ARG A 604 35.62 -104.06 -88.09
C ARG A 604 36.61 -103.67 -89.20
N LYS A 605 37.84 -103.33 -88.82
CA LYS A 605 38.99 -103.08 -89.71
C LYS A 605 40.13 -104.09 -89.52
N GLN A 606 39.97 -105.00 -88.56
CA GLN A 606 40.60 -106.32 -88.52
C GLN A 606 39.56 -107.34 -89.02
#